data_AF-A0A2E0PXF9-F1
#
_entry.id   AF-A0A2E0PXF9-F1
#
_cell.length_a   1.000
_cell.length_b   1.000
_cell.length_c   1.000
_cell.angle_alpha   90.00
_cell.angle_beta   90.00
_cell.angle_gamma   90.00
#
_symmetry.space_group_name_H-M   'P 1'
#
loop_
_entity.id
_entity.type
_entity.pdbx_description
1 polymer ?
#
loop_
_entity_poly.entity_id
_entity_poly.type
_entity_poly.pdbx_seq_one_letter_code
_entity_poly.pdbx_strand_id
1 'polypeptide(L)'
;MKQEHPDYIVVEGPIGVGKTTLAKRLARTFDTDLMLELAAENPFLPRFYSDPQSVALPTQLFFLFQRAKQLETLRQTDMFKPVHVSDFLIEKDKLFASITLDDDELALYHQVYERLTLDSPTPDLVIYLQAPIDILMQRIVERDHDYERPINRSYLKKISEAYIEFFYYYTTAPLLIVNTNDFDLSDNDGDYNLLLKHIKHLSPGRNYFNPIEL
;
A
#
# COMPACT_ATOMS: atom_id res chain seq x y z
N MET A 1 -16.53 -25.47 1.32
CA MET A 1 -15.17 -25.77 0.79
C MET A 1 -14.21 -24.84 1.50
N LYS A 2 -13.03 -25.32 1.93
CA LYS A 2 -12.05 -24.45 2.60
C LYS A 2 -11.50 -23.50 1.54
N GLN A 3 -11.60 -22.19 1.77
CA GLN A 3 -11.09 -21.17 0.87
C GLN A 3 -9.57 -21.39 0.69
N GLU A 4 -9.10 -21.50 -0.54
CA GLU A 4 -7.67 -21.75 -0.83
C GLU A 4 -6.81 -20.49 -0.82
N HIS A 5 -7.42 -19.31 -0.66
CA HIS A 5 -6.77 -17.99 -0.68
C HIS A 5 -7.66 -16.92 -0.03
N PRO A 6 -7.09 -15.79 0.45
CA PRO A 6 -7.85 -14.67 1.03
C PRO A 6 -8.71 -13.95 -0.02
N ASP A 7 -9.89 -13.43 0.37
CA ASP A 7 -10.80 -12.69 -0.53
C ASP A 7 -10.45 -11.20 -0.64
N TYR A 8 -9.68 -10.64 0.27
CA TYR A 8 -9.21 -9.26 0.10
C TYR A 8 -7.77 -9.13 0.54
N ILE A 9 -6.88 -9.00 -0.44
CA ILE A 9 -5.44 -8.86 -0.24
C ILE A 9 -5.04 -7.42 -0.52
N VAL A 10 -4.36 -6.81 0.43
CA VAL A 10 -3.76 -5.48 0.26
C VAL A 10 -2.25 -5.59 0.26
N VAL A 11 -1.59 -5.00 -0.74
CA VAL A 11 -0.13 -4.90 -0.80
C VAL A 11 0.28 -3.50 -0.41
N GLU A 12 1.13 -3.39 0.61
CA GLU A 12 1.54 -2.13 1.20
C GLU A 12 3.05 -1.97 1.37
N GLY A 13 3.50 -0.73 1.53
CA GLY A 13 4.89 -0.38 1.77
C GLY A 13 5.34 0.92 1.10
N PRO A 14 6.58 1.36 1.38
CA PRO A 14 7.08 2.67 0.97
C PRO A 14 7.11 2.87 -0.55
N ILE A 15 7.27 4.13 -0.96
CA ILE A 15 7.37 4.50 -2.38
C ILE A 15 8.58 3.76 -2.99
N GLY A 16 8.40 3.18 -4.19
CA GLY A 16 9.45 2.41 -4.87
C GLY A 16 9.60 0.95 -4.42
N VAL A 17 8.80 0.45 -3.47
CA VAL A 17 8.98 -0.94 -2.96
C VAL A 17 8.44 -2.04 -3.90
N GLY A 18 7.60 -1.69 -4.87
CA GLY A 18 7.03 -2.65 -5.83
C GLY A 18 5.57 -3.08 -5.58
N LYS A 19 4.80 -2.30 -4.79
CA LYS A 19 3.39 -2.60 -4.47
C LYS A 19 2.53 -2.93 -5.69
N THR A 20 2.44 -1.98 -6.63
CA THR A 20 1.63 -2.09 -7.84
C THR A 20 2.03 -3.30 -8.68
N THR A 21 3.31 -3.65 -8.71
CA THR A 21 3.82 -4.81 -9.45
C THR A 21 3.33 -6.12 -8.84
N LEU A 22 3.50 -6.28 -7.52
CA LEU A 22 3.01 -7.48 -6.82
C LEU A 22 1.48 -7.55 -6.88
N ALA A 23 0.76 -6.45 -6.65
CA ALA A 23 -0.69 -6.41 -6.69
C ALA A 23 -1.24 -6.86 -8.06
N LYS A 24 -0.68 -6.35 -9.16
CA LYS A 24 -1.01 -6.80 -10.53
C LYS A 24 -0.78 -8.30 -10.73
N ARG A 25 0.32 -8.84 -10.19
CA ARG A 25 0.69 -10.25 -10.35
C ARG A 25 -0.23 -11.17 -9.55
N LEU A 26 -0.56 -10.79 -8.31
CA LEU A 26 -1.54 -11.50 -7.48
C LEU A 26 -2.93 -11.48 -8.12
N ALA A 27 -3.37 -10.32 -8.62
CA ALA A 27 -4.68 -10.20 -9.27
C ALA A 27 -4.81 -11.13 -10.49
N ARG A 28 -3.75 -11.22 -11.31
CA ARG A 28 -3.69 -12.16 -12.44
C ARG A 28 -3.69 -13.63 -12.00
N THR A 29 -3.06 -13.94 -10.87
CA THR A 29 -2.92 -15.32 -10.38
C THR A 29 -4.22 -15.84 -9.77
N PHE A 30 -4.95 -14.98 -9.06
CA PHE A 30 -6.22 -15.32 -8.44
C PHE A 30 -7.44 -15.00 -9.32
N ASP A 31 -7.22 -14.51 -10.55
CA ASP A 31 -8.27 -14.13 -11.50
C ASP A 31 -9.31 -13.19 -10.89
N THR A 32 -8.80 -12.07 -10.34
CA THR A 32 -9.57 -11.17 -9.47
C THR A 32 -9.42 -9.70 -9.87
N ASP A 33 -10.36 -8.89 -9.39
CA ASP A 33 -10.37 -7.44 -9.60
C ASP A 33 -9.18 -6.77 -8.89
N LEU A 34 -8.62 -5.78 -9.57
CA LEU A 34 -7.45 -5.03 -9.12
C LEU A 34 -7.82 -3.57 -8.85
N MET A 35 -7.52 -3.09 -7.65
CA MET A 35 -7.59 -1.69 -7.28
C MET A 35 -6.19 -1.11 -7.15
N LEU A 36 -5.94 -0.04 -7.89
CA LEU A 36 -4.66 0.67 -7.84
C LEU A 36 -4.88 2.10 -7.39
N GLU A 37 -3.96 2.62 -6.59
CA GLU A 37 -3.81 4.04 -6.37
C GLU A 37 -3.39 4.73 -7.67
N LEU A 38 -4.13 5.75 -8.09
CA LEU A 38 -3.87 6.49 -9.32
C LEU A 38 -3.16 7.79 -8.98
N ALA A 39 -1.93 7.68 -8.47
CA ALA A 39 -1.14 8.82 -8.00
C ALA A 39 -0.94 9.91 -9.07
N ALA A 40 -0.77 9.50 -10.34
CA ALA A 40 -0.63 10.41 -11.47
C ALA A 40 -1.86 11.29 -11.74
N GLU A 41 -3.05 10.92 -11.22
CA GLU A 41 -4.26 11.73 -11.36
C GLU A 41 -4.32 12.88 -10.34
N ASN A 42 -3.49 12.86 -9.30
CA ASN A 42 -3.51 13.88 -8.26
C ASN A 42 -2.86 15.19 -8.77
N PRO A 43 -3.64 16.27 -9.01
CA PRO A 43 -3.12 17.50 -9.61
C PRO A 43 -2.24 18.32 -8.66
N PHE A 44 -2.18 17.94 -7.39
CA PHE A 44 -1.36 18.58 -6.36
C PHE A 44 -0.02 17.89 -6.18
N LEU A 45 0.12 16.62 -6.58
CA LEU A 45 1.28 15.78 -6.29
C LEU A 45 2.63 16.36 -6.79
N PRO A 46 2.74 16.91 -8.02
CA PRO A 46 4.01 17.51 -8.46
C PRO A 46 4.42 18.72 -7.60
N ARG A 47 3.44 19.54 -7.21
CA ARG A 47 3.66 20.69 -6.31
C ARG A 47 3.99 20.23 -4.91
N PHE A 48 3.32 19.19 -4.42
CA PHE A 48 3.57 18.60 -3.12
C PHE A 48 5.02 18.16 -2.95
N TYR A 49 5.61 17.50 -3.95
CA TYR A 49 7.02 17.09 -3.87
C TYR A 49 8.02 18.25 -3.95
N SER A 50 7.62 19.40 -4.49
CA SER A 50 8.47 20.59 -4.61
C SER A 50 8.31 21.55 -3.43
N ASP A 51 7.09 21.72 -2.95
CA ASP A 51 6.67 22.59 -1.85
C ASP A 51 5.44 21.98 -1.14
N PRO A 52 5.66 21.05 -0.19
CA PRO A 52 4.57 20.37 0.48
C PRO A 52 3.62 21.32 1.20
N GLN A 53 4.13 22.39 1.83
CA GLN A 53 3.35 23.26 2.72
C GLN A 53 2.21 23.99 2.01
N SER A 54 2.33 24.27 0.71
CA SER A 54 1.28 24.97 -0.02
C SER A 54 0.11 24.09 -0.48
N VAL A 55 0.30 22.77 -0.50
CA VAL A 55 -0.68 21.83 -1.09
C VAL A 55 -0.82 20.50 -0.34
N ALA A 56 -0.31 20.37 0.89
CA ALA A 56 -0.34 19.12 1.64
C ALA A 56 -1.78 18.63 1.86
N LEU A 57 -2.64 19.44 2.46
CA LEU A 57 -4.04 19.08 2.71
C LEU A 57 -4.82 18.68 1.44
N PRO A 58 -4.85 19.48 0.35
CA PRO A 58 -5.56 19.07 -0.86
C PRO A 58 -4.96 17.82 -1.51
N THR A 59 -3.65 17.59 -1.38
CA THR A 59 -3.00 16.34 -1.85
C THR A 59 -3.54 15.14 -1.07
N GLN A 60 -3.59 15.21 0.27
CA GLN A 60 -4.09 14.12 1.12
C GLN A 60 -5.59 13.87 0.91
N LEU A 61 -6.41 14.94 0.85
CA LEU A 61 -7.85 14.81 0.60
C LEU A 61 -8.13 14.17 -0.77
N PHE A 62 -7.35 14.50 -1.81
CA PHE A 62 -7.50 13.86 -3.12
C PHE A 62 -7.28 12.34 -3.04
N PHE A 63 -6.20 11.89 -2.39
CA PHE A 63 -5.95 10.46 -2.19
C PHE A 63 -7.07 9.79 -1.40
N LEU A 64 -7.52 10.42 -0.31
CA LEU A 64 -8.61 9.91 0.51
C LEU A 64 -9.91 9.73 -0.30
N PHE A 65 -10.31 10.74 -1.08
CA PHE A 65 -11.51 10.66 -1.93
C PHE A 65 -11.38 9.61 -3.04
N GLN A 66 -10.22 9.52 -3.69
CA GLN A 66 -9.96 8.51 -4.73
C GLN A 66 -10.13 7.09 -4.15
N ARG A 67 -9.47 6.80 -3.04
CA ARG A 67 -9.52 5.48 -2.39
C ARG A 67 -10.91 5.18 -1.85
N ALA A 68 -11.58 6.14 -1.20
CA ALA A 68 -12.94 5.97 -0.70
C ALA A 68 -13.93 5.62 -1.83
N LYS A 69 -13.82 6.27 -2.99
CA LYS A 69 -14.65 5.98 -4.16
C LYS A 69 -14.39 4.57 -4.73
N GLN A 70 -13.13 4.12 -4.75
CA GLN A 70 -12.78 2.76 -5.16
C GLN A 70 -13.38 1.73 -4.19
N LEU A 71 -13.29 1.97 -2.87
CA LEU A 71 -13.90 1.10 -1.85
C LEU A 71 -15.43 1.09 -1.90
N GLU A 72 -16.07 2.22 -2.18
CA GLU A 72 -17.53 2.27 -2.38
C GLU A 72 -17.97 1.37 -3.55
N THR A 73 -17.18 1.34 -4.62
CA THR A 73 -17.45 0.48 -5.78
C THR A 73 -17.38 -1.01 -5.42
N LEU A 74 -16.44 -1.41 -4.54
CA LEU A 74 -16.39 -2.79 -4.03
C LEU A 74 -17.69 -3.15 -3.29
N ARG A 75 -18.19 -2.26 -2.43
CA ARG A 75 -19.39 -2.51 -1.63
C ARG A 75 -20.65 -2.70 -2.48
N GLN A 76 -20.70 -2.04 -3.64
CA GLN A 76 -21.84 -2.11 -4.56
C GLN A 76 -21.77 -3.30 -5.52
N THR A 77 -20.60 -3.94 -5.65
CA THR A 77 -20.41 -5.08 -6.53
C THR A 77 -20.86 -6.36 -5.82
N ASP A 78 -21.61 -7.19 -6.55
CA ASP A 78 -22.37 -8.37 -6.11
C ASP A 78 -21.66 -9.29 -5.08
N MET A 79 -22.42 -9.84 -4.13
CA MET A 79 -21.99 -10.79 -3.06
C MET A 79 -21.31 -12.08 -3.58
N PHE A 80 -21.19 -12.26 -4.89
CA PHE A 80 -20.76 -13.50 -5.55
C PHE A 80 -19.50 -13.33 -6.42
N LYS A 81 -18.82 -12.18 -6.40
CA LYS A 81 -17.57 -11.97 -7.14
C LYS A 81 -16.31 -12.07 -6.26
N PRO A 82 -15.19 -12.51 -6.86
CA PRO A 82 -14.20 -13.34 -6.20
C PRO A 82 -12.94 -12.52 -5.92
N VAL A 83 -12.59 -12.41 -4.65
CA VAL A 83 -11.33 -11.83 -4.22
C VAL A 83 -11.19 -10.35 -4.65
N HIS A 84 -10.34 -9.56 -4.00
CA HIS A 84 -9.92 -8.25 -4.46
C HIS A 84 -8.45 -8.08 -4.10
N VAL A 85 -7.66 -7.51 -5.01
CA VAL A 85 -6.28 -7.12 -4.70
C VAL A 85 -6.17 -5.61 -4.80
N SER A 86 -5.66 -4.98 -3.74
CA SER A 86 -5.36 -3.54 -3.71
C SER A 86 -3.86 -3.28 -3.51
N ASP A 87 -3.35 -2.18 -4.03
CA ASP A 87 -2.01 -1.66 -3.69
C ASP A 87 -2.03 -0.48 -2.68
N PHE A 88 -3.19 -0.27 -2.04
CA PHE A 88 -3.36 0.67 -0.95
C PHE A 88 -4.25 0.13 0.18
N LEU A 89 -3.96 0.56 1.41
CA LEU A 89 -4.71 0.37 2.64
C LEU A 89 -5.26 1.72 3.09
N ILE A 90 -6.56 1.81 3.38
CA ILE A 90 -7.18 3.07 3.76
C ILE A 90 -6.71 3.56 5.13
N GLU A 91 -6.47 2.65 6.08
CA GLU A 91 -5.98 2.97 7.44
C GLU A 91 -4.61 3.65 7.44
N LYS A 92 -3.81 3.38 6.40
CA LYS A 92 -2.51 4.03 6.21
C LYS A 92 -2.66 5.52 5.91
N ASP A 93 -3.78 6.00 5.38
CA ASP A 93 -3.86 7.38 4.90
C ASP A 93 -3.61 8.40 6.01
N LYS A 94 -3.84 8.03 7.28
CA LYS A 94 -3.49 8.84 8.44
C LYS A 94 -1.98 9.04 8.61
N LEU A 95 -1.15 8.12 8.14
CA LEU A 95 0.32 8.17 8.22
C LEU A 95 0.88 9.31 7.37
N PHE A 96 0.41 9.44 6.13
CA PHE A 96 0.91 10.50 5.25
C PHE A 96 0.42 11.87 5.73
N ALA A 97 -0.83 11.94 6.19
CA ALA A 97 -1.39 13.14 6.79
C ALA A 97 -0.58 13.60 8.02
N SER A 98 -0.26 12.71 8.96
CA SER A 98 0.48 13.09 10.19
C SER A 98 1.92 13.57 9.95
N ILE A 99 2.52 13.21 8.82
CA ILE A 99 3.88 13.64 8.45
C ILE A 99 3.87 15.00 7.74
N THR A 100 2.76 15.36 7.11
CA THR A 100 2.73 16.43 6.10
C THR A 100 1.84 17.61 6.46
N LEU A 101 0.80 17.38 7.26
CA LEU A 101 -0.16 18.39 7.69
C LEU A 101 0.25 19.01 9.01
N ASP A 102 -0.09 20.28 9.20
CA ASP A 102 -0.07 20.90 10.53
C ASP A 102 -1.25 20.42 11.39
N ASP A 103 -1.28 20.83 12.66
CA ASP A 103 -2.27 20.35 13.64
C ASP A 103 -3.72 20.67 13.24
N ASP A 104 -3.97 21.85 12.66
CA ASP A 104 -5.31 22.29 12.26
C ASP A 104 -5.76 21.55 10.99
N GLU A 105 -4.88 21.41 10.00
CA GLU A 105 -5.10 20.64 8.78
C GLU A 105 -5.33 19.16 9.10
N LEU A 106 -4.54 18.59 10.02
CA LEU A 106 -4.65 17.20 10.46
C LEU A 106 -5.97 16.94 11.17
N ALA A 107 -6.41 17.86 12.04
CA ALA A 107 -7.70 17.77 12.72
C ALA A 107 -8.88 17.80 11.72
N LEU A 108 -8.79 18.66 10.69
CA LEU A 108 -9.79 18.69 9.61
C LEU A 108 -9.77 17.40 8.80
N TYR A 109 -8.58 16.93 8.42
CA TYR A 109 -8.40 15.69 7.68
C TYR A 109 -9.01 14.49 8.41
N HIS A 110 -8.80 14.37 9.73
CA HIS A 110 -9.40 13.29 10.53
C HIS A 110 -10.92 13.30 10.51
N GLN A 111 -11.57 14.48 10.58
CA GLN A 111 -13.03 14.58 10.48
C GLN A 111 -13.55 14.09 9.12
N VAL A 112 -12.83 14.37 8.03
CA VAL A 112 -13.20 13.90 6.70
C VAL A 112 -12.96 12.40 6.57
N TYR A 113 -11.80 11.93 7.03
CA TYR A 113 -11.43 10.52 7.06
C TYR A 113 -12.51 9.68 7.75
N GLU A 114 -12.89 10.02 8.98
CA GLU A 114 -13.87 9.25 9.75
C GLU A 114 -15.19 9.10 8.98
N ARG A 115 -15.67 10.16 8.33
CA ARG A 115 -16.92 10.12 7.56
C ARG A 115 -16.85 9.24 6.32
N LEU A 116 -15.71 9.24 5.64
CA LEU A 116 -15.54 8.49 4.39
C LEU A 116 -15.20 7.02 4.61
N THR A 117 -14.65 6.66 5.78
CA THR A 117 -14.14 5.30 6.01
C THR A 117 -14.98 4.45 6.96
N LEU A 118 -16.13 4.95 7.45
CA LEU A 118 -16.99 4.30 8.46
C LEU A 118 -17.26 2.80 8.21
N ASP A 119 -17.45 2.41 6.95
CA ASP A 119 -17.78 1.04 6.55
C ASP A 119 -16.74 0.46 5.58
N SER A 120 -15.47 0.83 5.73
CA SER A 120 -14.42 0.30 4.85
C SER A 120 -14.25 -1.20 5.07
N PRO A 121 -14.13 -2.00 3.99
CA PRO A 121 -13.90 -3.43 4.13
C PRO A 121 -12.53 -3.69 4.78
N THR A 122 -12.50 -4.62 5.72
CA THR A 122 -11.26 -5.10 6.33
C THR A 122 -10.58 -6.11 5.39
N PRO A 123 -9.27 -5.99 5.11
CA PRO A 123 -8.54 -7.01 4.37
C PRO A 123 -8.49 -8.36 5.10
N ASP A 124 -8.53 -9.46 4.35
CA ASP A 124 -8.21 -10.79 4.87
C ASP A 124 -6.69 -11.01 5.01
N LEU A 125 -5.91 -10.23 4.26
CA LEU A 125 -4.45 -10.24 4.31
C LEU A 125 -3.88 -8.87 3.92
N VAL A 126 -2.95 -8.37 4.72
CA VAL A 126 -2.04 -7.29 4.32
C VAL A 126 -0.64 -7.84 4.10
N ILE A 127 -0.08 -7.61 2.91
CA ILE A 127 1.30 -7.93 2.56
C ILE A 127 2.12 -6.64 2.65
N TYR A 128 2.94 -6.50 3.69
CA TYR A 128 3.80 -5.35 3.88
C TYR A 128 5.20 -5.63 3.31
N LEU A 129 5.55 -4.94 2.21
CA LEU A 129 6.83 -5.01 1.56
C LEU A 129 7.83 -4.05 2.20
N GLN A 130 9.06 -4.54 2.42
CA GLN A 130 10.17 -3.76 2.95
C GLN A 130 11.38 -3.81 2.01
N ALA A 131 12.11 -2.69 1.94
CA ALA A 131 13.42 -2.59 1.29
C ALA A 131 14.25 -1.43 1.90
N PRO A 132 15.59 -1.49 1.87
CA PRO A 132 16.49 -0.41 2.20
C PRO A 132 16.21 0.83 1.37
N ILE A 133 16.43 1.98 1.98
CA ILE A 133 16.27 3.29 1.33
C ILE A 133 17.08 3.39 0.04
N ASP A 134 18.27 2.81 -0.02
CA ASP A 134 19.11 2.80 -1.23
C ASP A 134 18.42 2.11 -2.41
N ILE A 135 17.82 0.93 -2.16
CA ILE A 135 17.07 0.18 -3.18
C ILE A 135 15.81 0.95 -3.60
N LEU A 136 15.08 1.54 -2.65
CA LEU A 136 13.89 2.32 -2.96
C LEU A 136 14.22 3.55 -3.82
N MET A 137 15.28 4.29 -3.46
CA MET A 137 15.75 5.44 -4.24
C MET A 137 16.15 5.04 -5.66
N GLN A 138 16.90 3.92 -5.80
CA GLN A 138 17.27 3.39 -7.10
C GLN A 138 16.04 3.10 -7.97
N ARG A 139 15.05 2.37 -7.43
CA ARG A 139 13.81 2.02 -8.14
C ARG A 139 12.98 3.25 -8.53
N ILE A 140 12.93 4.27 -7.68
CA ILE A 140 12.23 5.55 -7.99
C ILE A 140 12.89 6.23 -9.19
N VAL A 141 14.23 6.29 -9.21
CA VAL A 141 14.99 6.89 -10.32
C VAL A 141 14.82 6.09 -11.60
N GLU A 142 14.91 4.76 -11.54
CA GLU A 142 14.77 3.88 -12.71
C GLU A 142 13.38 3.95 -13.36
N ARG A 143 12.33 4.14 -12.56
CA ARG A 143 10.95 4.29 -13.06
C ARG A 143 10.70 5.65 -13.75
N ASP A 144 11.51 6.66 -13.45
CA ASP A 144 11.51 7.99 -14.07
C ASP A 144 10.13 8.66 -14.19
N HIS A 145 9.32 8.59 -13.15
CA HIS A 145 8.12 9.41 -13.08
C HIS A 145 8.50 10.87 -12.81
N ASP A 146 8.17 11.78 -13.73
CA ASP A 146 8.55 13.20 -13.66
C ASP A 146 8.20 13.84 -12.31
N TYR A 147 7.03 13.51 -11.76
CA TYR A 147 6.56 14.05 -10.49
C TYR A 147 7.31 13.50 -9.26
N GLU A 148 8.02 12.38 -9.37
CA GLU A 148 8.77 11.76 -8.27
C GLU A 148 10.22 12.23 -8.20
N ARG A 149 10.75 12.88 -9.24
CA ARG A 149 12.14 13.36 -9.27
C ARG A 149 12.54 14.24 -8.07
N PRO A 150 11.67 15.07 -7.47
CA PRO A 150 12.03 15.85 -6.28
C PRO A 150 12.12 15.03 -4.98
N ILE A 151 11.70 13.75 -4.99
CA ILE A 151 11.78 12.88 -3.81
C ILE A 151 13.25 12.72 -3.41
N ASN A 152 13.55 13.14 -2.17
CA ASN A 152 14.88 13.01 -1.60
C ASN A 152 14.95 11.89 -0.56
N ARG A 153 16.18 11.45 -0.27
CA ARG A 153 16.46 10.40 0.71
C ARG A 153 15.88 10.65 2.10
N SER A 154 15.93 11.90 2.57
CA SER A 154 15.45 12.27 3.92
C SER A 154 13.94 12.10 4.03
N TYR A 155 13.20 12.58 3.03
CA TYR A 155 11.76 12.39 2.94
C TYR A 155 11.41 10.90 2.86
N LEU A 156 12.06 10.14 1.97
CA LEU A 156 11.80 8.71 1.84
C LEU A 156 12.10 7.95 3.13
N LYS A 157 13.16 8.32 3.87
CA LYS A 157 13.47 7.75 5.19
C LYS A 157 12.35 7.99 6.19
N LYS A 158 11.83 9.22 6.31
CA LYS A 158 10.71 9.55 7.21
C LYS A 158 9.47 8.72 6.90
N ILE A 159 9.13 8.59 5.62
CA ILE A 159 8.00 7.76 5.18
C ILE A 159 8.23 6.30 5.57
N SER A 160 9.39 5.73 5.25
CA SER A 160 9.72 4.34 5.59
C SER A 160 9.70 4.07 7.11
N GLU A 161 10.20 5.00 7.93
CA GLU A 161 10.14 4.90 9.39
C GLU A 161 8.70 4.87 9.90
N ALA A 162 7.85 5.74 9.37
CA ALA A 162 6.43 5.76 9.72
C ALA A 162 5.70 4.48 9.29
N TYR A 163 6.07 3.88 8.14
CA TYR A 163 5.54 2.58 7.73
C TYR A 163 5.92 1.47 8.71
N ILE A 164 7.18 1.46 9.17
CA ILE A 164 7.65 0.49 10.18
C ILE A 164 6.84 0.64 11.46
N GLU A 165 6.65 1.86 11.96
CA GLU A 165 5.89 2.12 13.18
C GLU A 165 4.42 1.70 13.03
N PHE A 166 3.77 2.08 11.93
CA PHE A 166 2.38 1.71 11.64
C PHE A 166 2.19 0.19 11.66
N PHE A 167 3.00 -0.55 10.90
CA PHE A 167 2.90 -2.01 10.83
C PHE A 167 3.40 -2.74 12.08
N TYR A 168 4.20 -2.07 12.93
CA TYR A 168 4.56 -2.60 14.23
C TYR A 168 3.35 -2.72 15.17
N TYR A 169 2.41 -1.77 15.10
CA TYR A 169 1.18 -1.76 15.90
C TYR A 169 -0.06 -2.31 15.18
N TYR A 170 0.04 -2.59 13.87
CA TYR A 170 -1.08 -3.09 13.07
C TYR A 170 -1.55 -4.49 13.52
N THR A 171 -2.83 -4.58 13.86
CA THR A 171 -3.52 -5.80 14.32
C THR A 171 -4.89 -6.01 13.67
N THR A 172 -5.31 -5.12 12.76
CA THR A 172 -6.66 -5.13 12.16
C THR A 172 -6.91 -6.33 11.24
N ALA A 173 -5.86 -6.84 10.58
CA ALA A 173 -5.92 -7.98 9.68
C ALA A 173 -4.65 -8.85 9.82
N PRO A 174 -4.67 -10.11 9.36
CA PRO A 174 -3.47 -10.91 9.18
C PRO A 174 -2.42 -10.13 8.37
N LEU A 175 -1.19 -10.14 8.85
CA LEU A 175 -0.08 -9.36 8.29
C LEU A 175 1.04 -10.29 7.86
N LEU A 176 1.46 -10.19 6.60
CA LEU A 176 2.63 -10.85 6.06
C LEU A 176 3.70 -9.81 5.73
N ILE A 177 4.82 -9.84 6.46
CA ILE A 177 5.95 -8.93 6.24
C ILE A 177 6.94 -9.60 5.29
N VAL A 178 7.26 -8.95 4.18
CA VAL A 178 8.12 -9.48 3.10
C VAL A 178 9.30 -8.56 2.90
N ASN A 179 10.52 -9.10 3.07
CA ASN A 179 11.73 -8.38 2.72
C ASN A 179 12.05 -8.58 1.22
N THR A 180 12.18 -7.47 0.48
CA THR A 180 12.32 -7.47 -1.00
C THR A 180 13.74 -7.14 -1.47
N ASN A 181 14.75 -7.23 -0.59
CA ASN A 181 16.14 -6.90 -0.91
C ASN A 181 16.72 -7.81 -1.97
N ASP A 182 16.64 -9.11 -1.69
CA ASP A 182 17.22 -10.18 -2.48
C ASP A 182 16.13 -10.96 -3.22
N PHE A 183 14.93 -10.38 -3.34
CA PHE A 183 13.73 -11.08 -3.77
C PHE A 183 12.97 -10.27 -4.81
N ASP A 184 12.92 -10.82 -6.02
CA ASP A 184 12.30 -10.15 -7.17
C ASP A 184 10.89 -10.68 -7.43
N LEU A 185 9.92 -9.98 -6.84
CA LEU A 185 8.50 -10.28 -7.04
C LEU A 185 7.95 -9.81 -8.39
N SER A 186 8.74 -9.10 -9.19
CA SER A 186 8.33 -8.64 -10.52
C SER A 186 8.54 -9.70 -11.58
N ASP A 187 9.78 -10.20 -11.72
CA ASP A 187 10.17 -11.01 -12.88
C ASP A 187 10.65 -12.43 -12.53
N ASN A 188 10.84 -12.76 -11.24
CA ASN A 188 11.23 -14.11 -10.83
C ASN A 188 10.01 -14.97 -10.46
N ASP A 189 9.73 -16.01 -11.24
CA ASP A 189 8.65 -16.98 -10.98
C ASP A 189 8.94 -17.89 -9.78
N GLY A 190 10.19 -18.21 -9.50
CA GLY A 190 10.56 -19.04 -8.34
C GLY A 190 10.21 -18.33 -7.03
N ASP A 191 10.65 -17.09 -6.92
CA ASP A 191 10.38 -16.21 -5.79
C ASP A 191 8.88 -16.04 -5.57
N TYR A 192 8.16 -15.65 -6.61
CA TYR A 192 6.72 -15.48 -6.53
C TYR A 192 5.98 -16.77 -6.10
N ASN A 193 6.38 -17.93 -6.61
CA ASN A 193 5.80 -19.20 -6.20
C ASN A 193 6.06 -19.54 -4.72
N LEU A 194 7.21 -19.14 -4.16
CA LEU A 194 7.48 -19.27 -2.73
C LEU A 194 6.53 -18.38 -1.91
N LEU A 195 6.30 -17.14 -2.35
CA LEU A 195 5.34 -16.23 -1.71
C LEU A 195 3.92 -16.84 -1.74
N LEU A 196 3.46 -17.34 -2.89
CA LEU A 196 2.13 -17.96 -3.01
C LEU A 196 1.96 -19.18 -2.10
N LYS A 197 2.98 -20.04 -2.02
CA LYS A 197 2.98 -21.16 -1.09
C LYS A 197 2.86 -20.69 0.35
N HIS A 198 3.55 -19.62 0.72
CA HIS A 198 3.46 -19.05 2.06
C HIS A 198 2.06 -18.50 2.34
N ILE A 199 1.46 -17.73 1.41
CA ILE A 199 0.10 -17.19 1.53
C ILE A 199 -0.93 -18.30 1.80
N LYS A 200 -0.83 -19.45 1.13
CA LYS A 200 -1.73 -20.59 1.33
C LYS A 200 -1.66 -21.24 2.71
N HIS A 201 -0.56 -21.05 3.43
CA HIS A 201 -0.32 -21.67 4.75
C HIS A 201 -0.20 -20.64 5.87
N LEU A 202 -0.69 -19.42 5.65
CA LEU A 202 -0.63 -18.35 6.64
C LEU A 202 -1.38 -18.75 7.92
N SER A 203 -0.73 -18.53 9.05
CA SER A 203 -1.39 -18.55 10.35
C SER A 203 -2.05 -17.20 10.62
N PRO A 204 -3.14 -17.15 11.41
CA PRO A 204 -3.70 -15.88 11.87
C PRO A 204 -2.64 -14.99 12.55
N GLY A 205 -2.74 -13.69 12.36
CA GLY A 205 -1.84 -12.71 12.98
C GLY A 205 -0.64 -12.33 12.10
N ARG A 206 0.53 -12.12 12.73
CA ARG A 206 1.73 -11.61 12.08
C ARG A 206 2.66 -12.73 11.63
N ASN A 207 3.00 -12.72 10.35
CA ASN A 207 3.86 -13.68 9.69
C ASN A 207 5.02 -12.93 9.02
N TYR A 208 6.16 -13.61 8.90
CA TYR A 208 7.36 -13.08 8.27
C TYR A 208 7.77 -14.01 7.14
N PHE A 209 8.05 -13.44 5.99
CA PHE A 209 8.62 -14.14 4.86
C PHE A 209 9.99 -13.55 4.56
N ASN A 210 11.01 -14.35 4.87
CA ASN A 210 12.38 -14.10 4.48
C ASN A 210 12.80 -15.26 3.56
N PRO A 211 13.06 -15.01 2.28
CA PRO A 211 13.35 -16.07 1.29
C PRO A 211 14.72 -16.72 1.46
N ILE A 212 15.53 -16.29 2.43
CA ILE A 212 16.81 -16.95 2.75
C ILE A 212 16.49 -18.30 3.42
N GLU A 213 16.72 -19.40 2.69
CA GLU A 213 16.88 -20.71 3.31
C GLU A 213 18.03 -20.65 4.32
N LEU A 214 17.77 -21.06 5.57
CA LEU A 214 18.81 -21.38 6.53
C LEU A 214 19.62 -22.60 6.07
#